data_AF-A0A439LY47-F1
#
_entry.id   AF-A0A439LY47-F1
#
_cell.length_a   1.000
_cell.length_b   1.000
_cell.length_c   1.000
_cell.angle_alpha   90.00
_cell.angle_beta   90.00
_cell.angle_gamma   90.00
#
_symmetry.space_group_name_H-M   'P 1'
#
loop_
_entity.id
_entity.type
_entity.pdbx_description
1 polymer ?
#
loop_
_entity_poly.entity_id
_entity_poly.type
_entity_poly.pdbx_seq_one_letter_code
_entity_poly.pdbx_strand_id
1 'polypeptide(L)'
;MGKHFSDEQIDEFLDAYLARFPDAIERMEYVMLHPFDENDELMSRNFREMQQVAQTMEFFVAACAKHGPTAIHHLIRDVANRVSAGLSPRNHPF
;
A
#
# COMPACT_ATOMS: atom_id res chain seq x y z
N MET A 1 4.65 13.36 -10.06
CA MET A 1 3.19 13.17 -9.89
C MET A 1 2.88 13.29 -8.40
N GLY A 2 1.89 14.10 -8.01
CA GLY A 2 1.61 14.40 -6.59
C GLY A 2 0.89 13.28 -5.85
N LYS A 3 0.99 13.30 -4.52
CA LYS A 3 0.34 12.39 -3.57
C LYS A 3 -1.19 12.53 -3.60
N HIS A 4 -1.94 11.44 -3.41
CA HIS A 4 -3.41 11.43 -3.45
C HIS A 4 -4.06 11.42 -2.06
N PHE A 5 -3.44 10.75 -1.11
CA PHE A 5 -3.86 10.69 0.30
C PHE A 5 -2.86 11.43 1.20
N SER A 6 -3.29 11.90 2.38
CA SER A 6 -2.36 12.52 3.35
C SER A 6 -1.40 11.49 3.94
N ASP A 7 -0.30 11.94 4.60
CA ASP A 7 0.58 11.01 5.35
C ASP A 7 -0.19 10.29 6.45
N GLU A 8 -1.00 11.02 7.21
CA GLU A 8 -1.86 10.48 8.26
C GLU A 8 -2.82 9.39 7.76
N GLN A 9 -3.46 9.58 6.59
CA GLN A 9 -4.36 8.58 6.00
C GLN A 9 -3.61 7.32 5.57
N ILE A 10 -2.38 7.47 5.09
CA ILE A 10 -1.55 6.33 4.68
C ILE A 10 -1.03 5.58 5.91
N ASP A 11 -0.62 6.29 6.95
CA ASP A 11 -0.19 5.65 8.20
C ASP A 11 -1.38 4.95 8.90
N GLU A 12 -2.56 5.57 8.96
CA GLU A 12 -3.81 4.95 9.44
C GLU A 12 -4.15 3.68 8.66
N PHE A 13 -4.07 3.74 7.32
CA PHE A 13 -4.26 2.57 6.46
C PHE A 13 -3.27 1.46 6.78
N LEU A 14 -1.98 1.80 6.89
CA LEU A 14 -0.93 0.81 7.15
C LEU A 14 -1.09 0.15 8.50
N ASP A 15 -1.46 0.89 9.54
CA ASP A 15 -1.73 0.33 10.87
C ASP A 15 -2.88 -0.69 10.82
N ALA A 16 -4.00 -0.35 10.18
CA ALA A 16 -5.13 -1.26 10.01
C ALA A 16 -4.78 -2.46 9.13
N TYR A 17 -3.98 -2.25 8.09
CA TYR A 17 -3.56 -3.27 7.15
C TYR A 17 -2.63 -4.29 7.83
N LEU A 18 -1.67 -3.82 8.61
CA LEU A 18 -0.70 -4.67 9.32
C LEU A 18 -1.29 -5.36 10.55
N ALA A 19 -2.27 -4.74 11.20
CA ALA A 19 -3.04 -5.41 12.26
C ALA A 19 -3.74 -6.68 11.74
N ARG A 20 -4.12 -6.69 10.45
CA ARG A 20 -4.82 -7.82 9.82
C ARG A 20 -3.89 -8.76 9.06
N PHE A 21 -2.85 -8.22 8.42
CA PHE A 21 -1.90 -8.97 7.60
C PHE A 21 -0.46 -8.56 7.97
N PRO A 22 0.11 -9.17 9.04
CA PRO A 22 1.42 -8.77 9.54
C PRO A 22 2.57 -8.95 8.55
N ASP A 23 2.43 -9.87 7.57
CA ASP A 23 3.42 -10.16 6.53
C ASP A 23 3.38 -9.18 5.35
N ALA A 24 2.48 -8.19 5.37
CA ALA A 24 2.20 -7.37 4.19
C ALA A 24 3.36 -6.47 3.76
N ILE A 25 4.10 -5.86 4.70
CA ILE A 25 5.27 -5.03 4.34
C ILE A 25 6.36 -5.89 3.72
N GLU A 26 6.79 -6.96 4.40
CA GLU A 26 7.85 -7.85 3.90
C GLU A 26 7.53 -8.38 2.49
N ARG A 27 6.26 -8.74 2.25
CA ARG A 27 5.79 -9.16 0.92
C ARG A 27 5.83 -8.04 -0.11
N MET A 28 5.43 -6.82 0.25
CA MET A 28 5.53 -5.66 -0.65
C MET A 28 7.00 -5.33 -0.97
N GLU A 29 7.87 -5.38 0.03
CA GLU A 29 9.30 -5.17 -0.13
C GLU A 29 9.92 -6.23 -1.05
N TYR A 30 9.57 -7.51 -0.87
CA TYR A 30 10.01 -8.59 -1.76
C TYR A 30 9.68 -8.28 -3.22
N VAL A 31 8.42 -7.94 -3.52
CA VAL A 31 7.97 -7.61 -4.88
C VAL A 31 8.72 -6.39 -5.43
N MET A 32 9.02 -5.39 -4.59
CA MET A 32 9.78 -4.21 -5.02
C MET A 32 11.25 -4.51 -5.29
N LEU A 33 11.87 -5.39 -4.51
CA LEU A 33 13.29 -5.75 -4.63
C LEU A 33 13.55 -6.78 -5.73
N HIS A 34 12.55 -7.57 -6.12
CA HIS A 34 12.66 -8.64 -7.11
C HIS A 34 11.70 -8.46 -8.29
N PRO A 35 11.77 -7.34 -9.04
CA PRO A 35 10.79 -7.01 -10.08
C PRO A 35 10.80 -7.96 -11.30
N PHE A 36 11.82 -8.81 -11.43
CA PHE A 36 11.95 -9.78 -12.51
C PHE A 36 11.43 -11.19 -12.14
N ASP A 37 11.04 -11.40 -10.88
CA ASP A 37 10.42 -12.65 -10.43
C ASP A 37 8.94 -12.70 -10.85
N GLU A 38 8.38 -13.92 -10.88
CA GLU A 38 6.95 -14.15 -11.11
C GLU A 38 6.13 -13.75 -9.86
N ASN A 39 5.87 -12.45 -9.75
CA ASN A 39 5.21 -11.85 -8.58
C ASN A 39 3.69 -11.69 -8.73
N ASP A 40 3.08 -12.17 -9.80
CA ASP A 40 1.67 -11.92 -10.13
C ASP A 40 0.71 -12.34 -9.01
N GLU A 41 0.99 -13.47 -8.35
CA GLU A 41 0.20 -13.93 -7.20
C GLU A 41 0.37 -13.03 -5.98
N LEU A 42 1.60 -12.60 -5.68
CA LEU A 42 1.90 -11.70 -4.56
C LEU A 42 1.29 -10.31 -4.77
N MET A 43 1.39 -9.77 -5.99
CA MET A 43 0.74 -8.51 -6.37
C MET A 43 -0.78 -8.61 -6.29
N SER A 44 -1.36 -9.71 -6.79
CA SER A 44 -2.81 -9.96 -6.69
C SER A 44 -3.28 -10.10 -5.25
N ARG A 45 -2.50 -10.76 -4.40
CA ARG A 45 -2.75 -10.88 -2.97
C ARG A 45 -2.74 -9.51 -2.30
N ASN A 46 -1.67 -8.73 -2.51
CA ASN A 46 -1.57 -7.35 -2.02
C ASN A 46 -2.78 -6.51 -2.43
N PHE A 47 -3.17 -6.56 -3.71
CA PHE A 47 -4.31 -5.81 -4.21
C PHE A 47 -5.61 -6.17 -3.47
N ARG A 48 -5.93 -7.46 -3.34
CA ARG A 48 -7.18 -7.93 -2.70
C ARG A 48 -7.22 -7.57 -1.22
N GLU A 49 -6.12 -7.78 -0.51
CA GLU A 49 -6.05 -7.49 0.93
C GLU A 49 -6.12 -5.98 1.19
N MET A 50 -5.41 -5.16 0.40
CA MET A 50 -5.52 -3.71 0.49
C MET A 50 -6.93 -3.22 0.19
N GLN A 51 -7.58 -3.74 -0.85
CA GLN A 51 -8.96 -3.40 -1.18
C GLN A 51 -9.92 -3.75 -0.03
N GLN A 52 -9.73 -4.91 0.60
CA GLN A 52 -10.55 -5.35 1.73
C GLN A 52 -10.44 -4.42 2.94
N VAL A 53 -9.23 -3.97 3.28
CA VAL A 53 -9.03 -3.04 4.40
C VAL A 53 -9.48 -1.63 4.04
N ALA A 54 -9.14 -1.15 2.84
CA ALA A 54 -9.50 0.19 2.41
C ALA A 54 -11.02 0.41 2.39
N GLN A 55 -11.80 -0.60 2.01
CA GLN A 55 -13.27 -0.53 1.99
C GLN A 55 -13.90 -0.29 3.37
N THR A 56 -13.19 -0.53 4.47
CA THR A 56 -13.69 -0.24 5.82
C THR A 56 -13.33 1.17 6.31
N MET A 57 -12.59 1.96 5.52
CA MET A 57 -12.06 3.26 5.92
C MET A 57 -12.84 4.40 5.28
N GLU A 58 -13.31 5.35 6.10
CA GLU A 58 -14.17 6.44 5.65
C GLU A 58 -13.49 7.32 4.59
N PHE A 59 -12.20 7.63 4.76
CA PHE A 59 -11.46 8.44 3.79
C PHE A 59 -11.38 7.76 2.41
N PHE A 60 -11.29 6.43 2.37
CA PHE A 60 -11.22 5.68 1.13
C PHE A 60 -12.58 5.56 0.46
N VAL A 61 -13.66 5.39 1.23
CA VAL A 61 -15.04 5.44 0.72
C VAL A 61 -15.31 6.81 0.09
N ALA A 62 -14.89 7.89 0.74
CA ALA A 62 -14.98 9.25 0.17
C ALA A 62 -14.15 9.39 -1.12
N ALA A 63 -12.94 8.83 -1.16
CA ALA A 63 -12.11 8.82 -2.35
C ALA A 63 -12.75 8.03 -3.51
N CYS A 64 -13.39 6.88 -3.22
CA CYS A 64 -14.15 6.10 -4.21
C CYS A 64 -15.32 6.90 -4.79
N ALA A 65 -16.02 7.70 -3.99
CA ALA A 65 -17.10 8.55 -4.49
C ALA A 65 -16.60 9.64 -5.46
N LYS A 66 -15.37 10.14 -5.24
CA LYS A 66 -14.77 11.22 -6.05
C LYS A 66 -14.04 10.71 -7.30
N HIS A 67 -13.35 9.58 -7.18
CA HIS A 67 -12.41 9.07 -8.20
C HIS A 67 -12.84 7.73 -8.79
N GLY A 68 -13.95 7.16 -8.31
CA GLY A 68 -14.46 5.87 -8.76
C GLY A 68 -13.45 4.74 -8.54
N PRO A 69 -13.38 3.76 -9.46
CA PRO A 69 -12.50 2.59 -9.32
C PRO A 69 -11.00 2.92 -9.40
N THR A 70 -10.61 4.15 -9.73
CA THR A 70 -9.21 4.57 -9.73
C THR A 70 -8.66 4.86 -8.33
N ALA A 71 -9.52 5.04 -7.31
CA ALA A 71 -9.12 5.33 -5.94
C ALA A 71 -8.20 4.25 -5.34
N ILE A 72 -8.42 2.97 -5.67
CA ILE A 72 -7.56 1.87 -5.20
C ILE A 72 -6.15 1.97 -5.78
N HIS A 73 -6.01 2.38 -7.05
CA HIS A 73 -4.71 2.57 -7.69
C HIS A 73 -3.94 3.74 -7.07
N HIS A 74 -4.66 4.79 -6.68
CA HIS A 74 -4.09 5.92 -5.95
C HIS A 74 -3.54 5.49 -4.59
N LEU A 75 -4.30 4.67 -3.86
CA LEU A 75 -3.91 4.16 -2.55
C LEU A 75 -2.70 3.23 -2.66
N ILE A 76 -2.74 2.26 -3.58
CA ILE A 76 -1.62 1.34 -3.85
C ILE A 76 -0.34 2.11 -4.14
N ARG A 77 -0.42 3.15 -4.97
CA ARG A 77 0.75 3.95 -5.32
C ARG A 77 1.32 4.72 -4.13
N ASP A 78 0.47 5.34 -3.32
CA ASP A 78 0.92 6.11 -2.16
C ASP A 78 1.48 5.20 -1.05
N VAL A 79 0.90 4.02 -0.85
CA VAL A 79 1.45 2.97 0.04
C VAL A 79 2.77 2.45 -0.50
N ALA A 80 2.88 2.15 -1.79
CA ALA A 80 4.12 1.69 -2.39
C ALA A 80 5.26 2.71 -2.23
N ASN A 81 4.95 4.00 -2.40
CA ASN A 81 5.90 5.08 -2.13
C ASN A 81 6.33 5.13 -0.66
N ARG A 82 5.41 4.90 0.28
CA ARG A 82 5.69 4.87 1.72
C ARG A 82 6.62 3.70 2.10
N VAL A 83 6.36 2.51 1.56
CA VAL A 83 7.20 1.32 1.77
C VAL A 83 8.58 1.51 1.15
N SER A 84 8.65 2.01 -0.09
CA SER A 84 9.91 2.30 -0.77
C SER A 84 10.76 3.36 -0.04
N ALA A 85 10.13 4.34 0.61
CA ALA A 85 10.84 5.30 1.47
C ALA A 85 11.49 4.63 2.69
N GLY A 86 10.86 3.57 3.24
CA GLY A 86 11.43 2.72 4.28
C GLY A 86 12.66 1.93 3.80
N LEU A 87 12.63 1.45 2.55
CA LEU A 87 13.71 0.69 1.91
C LEU A 87 14.96 1.52 1.57
N SER A 88 14.90 2.86 1.62
CA SER A 88 16.07 3.68 1.32
C SER A 88 17.21 3.40 2.32
N PRO A 89 18.48 3.27 1.86
CA PRO A 89 19.63 2.85 2.69
C PRO A 89 19.97 3.78 3.86
N ARG A 90 19.20 4.85 4.09
CA ARG A 90 19.30 5.70 5.29
C ARG A 90 18.62 5.10 6.52
N ASN A 91 17.81 4.05 6.39
CA ASN A 91 17.01 3.48 7.50
C ASN A 91 17.41 2.05 7.91
N HIS A 92 18.37 1.42 7.25
CA HIS A 92 18.94 0.14 7.68
C HIS A 92 20.32 0.37 8.32
N PRO A 93 20.50 0.15 9.64
CA PRO A 93 21.84 0.03 10.20
C PRO A 93 22.45 -1.28 9.68
N PHE A 94 23.67 -1.18 9.15
CA PHE A 94 24.53 -2.32 8.83
C PHE A 94 24.87 -3.13 10.09
#